data_AF-A0A815Z6T1-F1
#
_entry.id   AF-A0A815Z6T1-F1
#
_cell.length_a   1.000
_cell.length_b   1.000
_cell.length_c   1.000
_cell.angle_alpha   90.00
_cell.angle_beta   90.00
_cell.angle_gamma   90.00
#
_symmetry.space_group_name_H-M   'P 1'
#
loop_
_entity.id
_entity.type
_entity.pdbx_description
1 polymer ?
#
loop_
_entity_poly.entity_id
_entity_poly.type
_entity_poly.pdbx_seq_one_letter_code
_entity_poly.pdbx_strand_id
1 'polypeptide(L)'
;MDISARAMRGKVVTFHQLFVVIGLPWLLGQHDKWNWDMSWIGLFSFVGCFLLWTLPESPRWLVQEQQRTEATASLRILRQVNLIDAELDEIEREEATVARQNISIYEMFVLYRYRWPLLTSTALNAVQQLSGINTVFFYSNETLSNIGFVDDKVYWGVLSTGIVNLIMTATAVKFVEIFGRRP
;
A
#
# COMPACT_ATOMS: atom_id res chain seq x y z
N MET A 1 -6.20 -4.98 3.53
CA MET A 1 -4.98 -5.80 3.35
C MET A 1 -5.29 -7.32 3.41
N ASP A 2 -6.58 -7.69 3.43
CA ASP A 2 -7.08 -9.05 3.66
C ASP A 2 -7.47 -9.82 2.39
N ILE A 3 -7.31 -9.18 1.24
CA ILE A 3 -7.81 -9.67 -0.06
C ILE A 3 -6.70 -10.30 -0.91
N SER A 4 -5.43 -10.06 -0.57
CA SER A 4 -4.27 -10.44 -1.38
C SER A 4 -3.57 -11.68 -0.81
N ALA A 5 -3.48 -12.75 -1.60
CA ALA A 5 -2.66 -13.93 -1.28
C ALA A 5 -1.22 -13.52 -0.93
N ARG A 6 -0.52 -14.28 -0.07
CA ARG A 6 0.84 -13.92 0.43
C ARG A 6 1.83 -13.58 -0.71
N ALA A 7 1.69 -14.21 -1.88
CA ALA A 7 2.51 -13.98 -3.09
C ALA A 7 2.13 -12.73 -3.92
N MET A 8 0.97 -12.10 -3.66
CA MET A 8 0.49 -10.91 -4.38
C MET A 8 0.84 -9.61 -3.65
N ARG A 9 1.29 -9.69 -2.39
CA ARG A 9 1.56 -8.51 -1.55
C ARG A 9 2.64 -7.60 -2.14
N GLY A 10 3.74 -8.18 -2.62
CA GLY A 10 4.81 -7.44 -3.29
C GLY A 10 4.35 -6.78 -4.60
N LYS A 11 3.48 -7.47 -5.35
CA LYS A 11 2.90 -6.97 -6.60
C LYS A 11 2.00 -5.76 -6.37
N VAL A 12 1.16 -5.79 -5.33
CA VAL A 12 0.28 -4.67 -4.96
C VAL A 12 1.11 -3.44 -4.55
N VAL A 13 2.18 -3.62 -3.76
CA VAL A 13 3.06 -2.52 -3.36
C VAL A 13 3.75 -1.90 -4.58
N THR A 14 4.29 -2.72 -5.47
CA THR A 14 4.96 -2.23 -6.69
C THR A 14 3.96 -1.53 -7.62
N PHE A 15 2.74 -2.06 -7.73
CA PHE A 15 1.66 -1.44 -8.51
C PHE A 15 1.27 -0.08 -7.95
N HIS A 16 1.09 0.04 -6.62
CA HIS A 16 0.87 1.32 -5.96
C HIS A 16 2.02 2.31 -6.26
N GLN A 17 3.27 1.85 -6.20
CA GLN A 17 4.42 2.69 -6.49
C GLN A 17 4.45 3.20 -7.94
N LEU A 18 3.95 2.42 -8.91
CA LEU A 18 3.79 2.88 -10.29
C LEU A 18 2.85 4.09 -10.38
N PHE A 19 1.71 4.09 -9.68
CA PHE A 19 0.81 5.24 -9.67
C PHE A 19 1.47 6.48 -9.08
N VAL A 20 2.24 6.31 -8.00
CA VAL A 20 2.97 7.41 -7.37
C VAL A 20 3.97 8.03 -8.36
N VAL A 21 4.74 7.20 -9.08
CA VAL A 21 5.75 7.69 -10.05
C VAL A 21 5.11 8.36 -11.26
N ILE A 22 3.99 7.84 -11.75
CA ILE A 22 3.27 8.45 -12.87
C ILE A 22 2.59 9.76 -12.44
N GLY A 23 2.07 9.84 -11.21
CA GLY A 23 1.36 11.00 -10.70
C GLY A 23 2.26 12.16 -10.29
N LEU A 24 3.45 11.90 -9.74
CA LEU A 24 4.35 12.93 -9.21
C LEU A 24 4.70 14.05 -10.22
N PRO A 25 5.13 13.74 -11.46
CA PRO A 25 5.50 14.76 -12.43
C PRO A 25 4.32 15.60 -12.91
N TRP A 26 3.11 15.04 -12.92
CA TRP A 26 1.90 15.78 -13.28
C TRP A 26 1.49 16.74 -12.17
N LEU A 27 1.56 16.30 -10.91
CA LEU A 27 1.20 17.10 -9.73
C LEU A 27 2.22 18.18 -9.38
N LEU A 28 3.50 17.93 -9.64
CA LEU A 28 4.59 18.81 -9.23
C LEU A 28 5.21 19.58 -10.41
N GLY A 29 4.93 19.21 -11.66
CA GLY A 29 5.61 19.76 -12.84
C GLY A 29 5.00 21.02 -13.45
N GLN A 30 3.79 21.44 -13.08
CA GLN A 30 3.13 22.63 -13.65
C GLN A 30 2.55 23.54 -12.56
N HIS A 31 3.25 24.62 -12.22
CA HIS A 31 2.79 25.59 -11.22
C HIS A 31 1.50 26.33 -11.61
N ASP A 32 1.19 26.44 -12.91
CA ASP A 32 0.08 27.28 -13.40
C ASP A 32 -1.26 26.56 -13.60
N LYS A 33 -1.34 25.23 -13.38
CA LYS A 33 -2.57 24.45 -13.67
C LYS A 33 -3.10 23.62 -12.49
N TRP A 34 -2.95 24.12 -11.28
CA TRP A 34 -3.40 23.42 -10.05
C TRP A 34 -4.87 22.93 -10.10
N ASN A 35 -5.76 23.68 -10.77
CA ASN A 35 -7.17 23.31 -10.98
C ASN A 35 -7.32 22.00 -11.77
N TRP A 36 -6.47 21.79 -12.76
CA TRP A 36 -6.45 20.59 -13.60
C TRP A 36 -5.94 19.38 -12.80
N ASP A 37 -4.91 19.57 -11.99
CA ASP A 37 -4.36 18.50 -11.14
C ASP A 37 -5.38 18.04 -10.09
N MET A 38 -6.09 18.98 -9.47
CA MET A 38 -7.19 18.67 -8.55
C MET A 38 -8.36 17.95 -9.25
N SER A 39 -8.65 18.32 -10.50
CA SER A 39 -9.69 17.65 -11.31
C SER A 39 -9.34 16.19 -11.59
N TRP A 40 -8.07 15.89 -11.90
CA TRP A 40 -7.60 14.51 -12.08
C TRP A 40 -7.69 13.69 -10.80
N ILE A 41 -7.27 14.25 -9.66
CA ILE A 41 -7.42 13.57 -8.36
C ILE A 41 -8.90 13.26 -8.09
N GLY A 42 -9.79 14.22 -8.35
CA GLY A 42 -11.23 14.03 -8.21
C GLY A 42 -11.77 12.93 -9.11
N LEU A 43 -11.35 12.90 -10.38
CA LEU A 43 -11.74 11.87 -11.33
C LEU A 43 -11.25 10.47 -10.91
N PHE A 44 -9.98 10.32 -10.57
CA PHE A 44 -9.44 9.02 -10.12
C PHE A 44 -10.09 8.55 -8.82
N SER A 45 -10.39 9.46 -7.90
CA SER A 45 -11.12 9.13 -6.67
C SER A 45 -12.54 8.67 -6.98
N PHE A 46 -13.25 9.34 -7.89
CA PHE A 46 -14.59 8.95 -8.31
C PHE A 46 -14.62 7.58 -8.97
N VAL A 47 -13.69 7.33 -9.91
CA VAL A 47 -13.53 6.03 -10.56
C VAL A 47 -13.18 4.95 -9.53
N GLY A 48 -12.30 5.26 -8.56
CA GLY A 48 -11.95 4.37 -7.46
C GLY A 48 -13.16 4.00 -6.59
N CYS A 49 -13.98 4.98 -6.22
CA CYS A 49 -15.22 4.74 -5.46
C CYS A 49 -16.21 3.87 -6.25
N PHE A 50 -16.39 4.14 -7.54
CA PHE A 50 -17.26 3.33 -8.39
C PHE A 50 -16.76 1.88 -8.51
N LEU A 51 -15.44 1.70 -8.67
CA LEU A 51 -14.84 0.38 -8.74
C LEU A 51 -14.96 -0.38 -7.42
N LEU A 52 -14.77 0.29 -6.28
CA LEU A 52 -14.99 -0.29 -4.96
C LEU A 52 -16.43 -0.75 -4.76
N TRP A 53 -17.42 -0.02 -5.29
CA TRP A 53 -18.82 -0.44 -5.25
C TRP A 53 -19.08 -1.73 -6.04
N THR A 54 -18.30 -2.01 -7.08
CA THR A 54 -18.40 -3.25 -7.87
C THR A 54 -17.57 -4.41 -7.32
N LEU A 55 -16.64 -4.15 -6.39
CA LEU A 55 -15.79 -5.18 -5.82
C LEU A 55 -16.57 -6.00 -4.78
N PRO A 56 -16.47 -7.34 -4.80
CA PRO A 56 -17.09 -8.15 -3.75
C PRO A 56 -16.43 -7.86 -2.40
N GLU A 57 -17.24 -7.97 -1.35
CA GLU A 57 -16.82 -7.80 0.04
C GLU A 57 -15.64 -8.74 0.39
N SER A 58 -14.84 -8.35 1.39
CA SER A 58 -13.70 -9.18 1.84
C SER A 58 -14.18 -10.54 2.36
N PRO A 59 -13.71 -11.67 1.80
CA PRO A 59 -14.16 -13.00 2.23
C PRO A 59 -13.90 -13.29 3.71
N ARG A 60 -12.84 -12.69 4.29
CA ARG A 60 -12.54 -12.78 5.72
C ARG A 60 -13.60 -12.10 6.59
N TRP A 61 -14.10 -10.94 6.15
CA TRP A 61 -15.16 -10.24 6.87
C TRP A 61 -16.48 -11.03 6.82
N LEU A 62 -16.81 -11.60 5.66
CA LEU A 62 -18.00 -12.46 5.50
C LEU A 62 -17.93 -13.74 6.36
N VAL A 63 -16.73 -14.31 6.54
CA VAL A 63 -16.52 -15.44 7.47
C VAL A 63 -16.74 -15.01 8.93
N GLN A 64 -16.28 -13.81 9.33
CA GLN A 64 -16.53 -13.29 10.69
C GLN A 64 -18.03 -13.06 10.96
N GLU A 65 -18.78 -12.59 9.96
CA GLU A 65 -20.23 -12.38 10.04
C GLU A 65 -21.03 -13.71 9.90
N GLN A 66 -20.35 -14.86 9.86
CA GLN A 66 -20.94 -16.20 9.69
C GLN A 66 -21.69 -16.40 8.36
N GLN A 67 -21.43 -15.58 7.35
CA GLN A 67 -22.05 -15.63 6.02
C GLN A 67 -21.24 -16.51 5.06
N ARG A 68 -21.18 -17.80 5.35
CA ARG A 68 -20.34 -18.78 4.64
C ARG A 68 -20.60 -18.82 3.13
N THR A 69 -21.86 -18.75 2.71
CA THR A 69 -22.25 -18.80 1.28
C THR A 69 -21.76 -17.60 0.48
N GLU A 70 -21.79 -16.41 1.08
CA GLU A 70 -21.31 -15.17 0.44
C GLU A 70 -19.78 -15.12 0.45
N ALA A 71 -19.13 -15.63 1.50
CA ALA A 71 -17.68 -15.78 1.55
C ALA A 71 -17.18 -16.72 0.43
N THR A 72 -17.87 -17.83 0.17
CA THR A 72 -17.55 -18.72 -0.96
C THR A 72 -17.74 -18.03 -2.31
N ALA A 73 -18.81 -17.24 -2.47
CA ALA A 73 -19.07 -16.50 -3.72
C ALA A 73 -18.01 -15.43 -4.00
N SER A 74 -17.60 -14.65 -2.99
CA SER A 74 -16.53 -13.67 -3.10
C SER A 74 -15.17 -14.32 -3.38
N LEU A 75 -14.82 -15.40 -2.68
CA LEU A 75 -13.60 -16.19 -2.95
C LEU A 75 -13.56 -16.74 -4.38
N ARG A 76 -14.71 -17.19 -4.90
CA ARG A 76 -14.83 -17.69 -6.29
C ARG A 76 -14.50 -16.60 -7.31
N ILE A 77 -14.99 -15.38 -7.09
CA ILE A 77 -14.70 -14.22 -7.95
C ILE A 77 -13.22 -13.84 -7.86
N LEU A 78 -12.64 -13.85 -6.64
CA LEU A 78 -11.28 -13.35 -6.38
C LEU A 78 -10.16 -14.27 -6.85
N ARG A 79 -10.28 -15.58 -6.61
CA ARG A 79 -9.17 -16.52 -6.81
C ARG A 79 -9.37 -17.51 -7.95
N GLN A 80 -10.60 -17.65 -8.49
CA GLN A 80 -10.91 -18.58 -9.59
C GLN A 80 -10.36 -20.01 -9.39
N VAL A 81 -10.19 -20.47 -8.13
CA VAL A 81 -9.62 -21.79 -7.83
C VAL A 81 -10.73 -22.84 -7.70
N ASN A 82 -10.43 -24.09 -8.04
CA ASN A 82 -11.32 -25.24 -7.82
C ASN A 82 -11.34 -25.74 -6.36
N LEU A 83 -10.41 -25.31 -5.50
CA LEU A 83 -10.32 -25.69 -4.08
C LEU A 83 -10.74 -24.54 -3.15
N ILE A 84 -11.98 -24.04 -3.29
CA ILE A 84 -12.48 -22.95 -2.46
C ILE A 84 -12.70 -23.41 -1.00
N ASP A 85 -13.17 -24.65 -0.82
CA ASP A 85 -13.53 -25.18 0.50
C ASP A 85 -12.33 -25.31 1.44
N ALA A 86 -11.17 -25.76 0.92
CA ALA A 86 -9.95 -25.89 1.72
C ALA A 86 -9.41 -24.54 2.21
N GLU A 87 -9.58 -23.49 1.39
CA GLU A 87 -9.15 -22.14 1.74
C GLU A 87 -10.13 -21.45 2.69
N LEU A 88 -11.43 -21.69 2.52
CA LEU A 88 -12.47 -21.24 3.43
C LEU A 88 -12.25 -21.83 4.84
N ASP A 89 -11.95 -23.13 4.91
CA ASP A 89 -11.61 -23.81 6.17
C ASP A 89 -10.31 -23.26 6.79
N GLU A 90 -9.31 -22.86 6.00
CA GLU A 90 -8.10 -22.21 6.50
C GLU A 90 -8.42 -20.83 7.09
N ILE A 91 -9.24 -20.03 6.41
CA ILE A 91 -9.69 -18.72 6.89
C ILE A 91 -10.50 -18.85 8.17
N GLU A 92 -11.46 -19.80 8.24
CA GLU A 92 -12.27 -20.06 9.44
C GLU A 92 -11.39 -20.45 10.65
N ARG A 93 -10.34 -21.26 10.42
CA ARG A 93 -9.39 -21.62 11.48
C ARG A 93 -8.57 -20.42 11.94
N GLU A 94 -8.05 -19.62 11.02
CA GLU A 94 -7.30 -18.40 11.36
C GLU A 94 -8.18 -17.44 12.16
N GLU A 95 -9.41 -17.17 11.70
CA GLU A 95 -10.37 -16.29 12.36
C GLU A 95 -10.81 -16.82 13.73
N ALA A 96 -11.00 -18.13 13.91
CA ALA A 96 -11.29 -18.70 15.23
C ALA A 96 -10.16 -18.48 16.26
N THR A 97 -8.91 -18.43 15.81
CA THR A 97 -7.76 -18.04 16.65
C THR A 97 -7.69 -16.54 16.93
N VAL A 98 -8.07 -15.70 15.96
CA VAL A 98 -7.99 -14.23 16.05
C VAL A 98 -9.18 -13.63 16.83
N ALA A 99 -10.39 -14.15 16.66
CA ALA A 99 -11.60 -13.70 17.35
C ALA A 99 -11.51 -13.85 18.89
N ARG A 100 -10.64 -14.74 19.39
CA ARG A 100 -10.31 -14.85 20.82
C ARG A 100 -9.38 -13.74 21.34
N GLN A 101 -8.90 -12.85 20.48
CA GLN A 101 -7.90 -11.82 20.76
C GLN A 101 -8.36 -10.44 20.26
N ASN A 102 -9.59 -10.03 20.54
CA ASN A 102 -9.98 -8.63 20.42
C ASN A 102 -9.22 -7.81 21.47
N ILE A 103 -8.01 -7.39 21.11
CA ILE A 103 -7.10 -6.65 21.98
C ILE A 103 -7.41 -5.16 21.79
N SER A 104 -7.71 -4.48 22.89
CA SER A 104 -7.88 -3.02 22.86
C SER A 104 -6.56 -2.31 22.54
N ILE A 105 -6.62 -1.15 21.87
CA ILE A 105 -5.42 -0.33 21.60
C ILE A 105 -4.66 -0.06 22.90
N TYR A 106 -5.37 0.18 24.00
CA TYR A 106 -4.77 0.35 25.33
C TYR A 106 -4.05 -0.90 25.82
N GLU A 107 -4.63 -2.08 25.61
CA GLU A 107 -4.01 -3.35 25.98
C GLU A 107 -2.73 -3.62 25.18
N MET A 108 -2.64 -3.17 23.93
CA MET A 108 -1.40 -3.28 23.13
C MET A 108 -0.22 -2.51 23.75
N PHE A 109 -0.46 -1.36 24.39
CA PHE A 109 0.59 -0.60 25.07
C PHE A 109 0.93 -1.17 26.46
N VAL A 110 -0.06 -1.73 27.16
CA VAL A 110 0.10 -2.25 28.52
C VAL A 110 0.78 -3.62 28.52
N LEU A 111 0.37 -4.52 27.63
CA LEU A 111 0.84 -5.90 27.57
C LEU A 111 2.30 -6.01 27.12
N TYR A 112 3.14 -6.62 27.95
CA TYR A 112 4.57 -6.80 27.71
C TYR A 112 4.89 -7.51 26.37
N ARG A 113 4.01 -8.43 25.96
CA ARG A 113 4.14 -9.20 24.70
C ARG A 113 4.13 -8.32 23.44
N TYR A 114 3.47 -7.15 23.47
CA TYR A 114 3.31 -6.29 22.30
C TYR A 114 4.25 -5.08 22.28
N ARG A 115 4.94 -4.77 23.39
CA ARG A 115 5.82 -3.59 23.49
C ARG A 115 6.97 -3.61 22.49
N TRP A 116 7.65 -4.73 22.32
CA TRP A 116 8.78 -4.83 21.37
C TRP A 116 8.34 -4.72 19.91
N PRO A 117 7.30 -5.45 19.43
CA PRO A 117 6.74 -5.22 18.11
C PRO A 117 6.27 -3.78 17.86
N LEU A 118 5.65 -3.16 18.87
CA LEU A 118 5.12 -1.80 18.76
C LEU A 118 6.27 -0.78 18.69
N LEU A 119 7.24 -0.88 19.59
CA LEU A 119 8.43 -0.01 19.60
C LEU A 119 9.24 -0.14 18.30
N THR A 120 9.48 -1.36 17.83
CA THR A 120 10.24 -1.58 16.58
C THR A 120 9.49 -1.05 15.35
N SER A 121 8.17 -1.24 15.28
CA SER A 121 7.35 -0.71 14.20
C SER A 121 7.31 0.82 14.23
N THR A 122 7.13 1.43 15.41
CA THR A 122 7.13 2.89 15.56
C THR A 122 8.50 3.49 15.25
N ALA A 123 9.59 2.90 15.76
CA ALA A 123 10.94 3.36 15.48
C ALA A 123 11.27 3.23 13.99
N LEU A 124 10.87 2.14 13.34
CA LEU A 124 11.05 1.94 11.90
C LEU A 124 10.29 3.00 11.09
N ASN A 125 9.04 3.30 11.45
CA ASN A 125 8.26 4.36 10.81
C ASN A 125 8.87 5.75 11.05
N ALA A 126 9.38 6.01 12.26
CA ALA A 126 10.06 7.25 12.59
C ALA A 126 11.33 7.42 11.75
N VAL A 127 12.19 6.41 11.66
CA VAL A 127 13.39 6.44 10.81
C VAL A 127 13.03 6.65 9.34
N GLN A 128 11.97 6.01 8.84
CA GLN A 128 11.50 6.24 7.47
C GLN A 128 11.12 7.70 7.23
N GLN A 129 10.35 8.33 8.12
CA GLN A 129 9.94 9.73 7.94
C GLN A 129 11.08 10.73 8.19
N LEU A 130 11.90 10.49 9.22
CA LEU A 130 13.03 11.34 9.60
C LEU A 130 14.20 11.27 8.61
N SER A 131 14.22 10.27 7.72
CA SER A 131 15.16 10.23 6.59
C SER A 131 15.04 11.45 5.66
N GLY A 132 13.96 12.22 5.76
CA GLY A 132 13.73 13.41 4.94
C GLY A 132 13.30 13.07 3.51
N ILE A 133 12.96 11.81 3.23
CA ILE A 133 12.53 11.40 1.88
C ILE A 133 11.32 12.20 1.38
N ASN A 134 10.38 12.53 2.28
CA ASN A 134 9.23 13.37 1.94
C ASN A 134 9.67 14.79 1.59
N THR A 135 10.63 15.36 2.33
CA THR A 135 11.21 16.68 2.01
C THR A 135 11.86 16.67 0.63
N VAL A 136 12.62 15.63 0.30
CA VAL A 136 13.21 15.46 -1.04
C VAL A 136 12.13 15.43 -2.11
N PHE A 137 11.01 14.73 -1.90
CA PHE A 137 9.93 14.69 -2.88
C PHE A 137 9.20 16.04 -3.02
N PHE A 138 8.80 16.68 -1.92
CA PHE A 138 8.06 17.94 -1.94
C PHE A 138 8.89 19.11 -2.46
N TYR A 139 10.16 19.19 -2.09
CA TYR A 139 11.08 20.25 -2.49
C TYR A 139 11.99 19.84 -3.64
N SER A 140 11.69 18.73 -4.33
CA SER A 140 12.52 18.24 -5.45
C SER A 140 12.67 19.30 -6.54
N ASN A 141 11.57 19.96 -6.93
CA ASN A 141 11.59 21.02 -7.93
C ASN A 141 12.46 22.20 -7.50
N GLU A 142 12.25 22.71 -6.28
CA GLU A 142 12.96 23.86 -5.75
C GLU A 142 14.45 23.55 -5.57
N THR A 143 14.77 22.36 -5.09
CA THR A 143 16.16 21.89 -4.95
C THR A 143 16.85 21.78 -6.31
N LEU A 144 16.20 21.21 -7.32
CA LEU A 144 16.77 21.09 -8.67
C LEU A 144 16.92 22.46 -9.35
N SER A 145 15.95 23.36 -9.19
CA SER A 145 16.01 24.73 -9.70
C SER A 145 17.16 25.52 -9.04
N ASN A 146 17.32 25.40 -7.72
CA ASN A 146 18.42 26.02 -6.97
C ASN A 146 19.81 25.51 -7.36
N ILE A 147 19.91 24.28 -7.88
CA ILE A 147 21.17 23.71 -8.40
C ILE A 147 21.48 24.21 -9.82
N GLY A 148 20.58 24.98 -10.45
CA GLY A 148 20.78 25.60 -11.76
C GLY A 148 20.19 24.81 -12.93
N PHE A 149 19.27 23.87 -12.68
CA PHE A 149 18.50 23.25 -13.76
C PHE A 149 17.45 24.23 -14.29
N VAL A 150 17.40 24.39 -15.63
CA VAL A 150 16.33 25.12 -16.33
C VAL A 150 14.99 24.44 -16.05
N ASP A 151 13.90 25.20 -15.91
CA ASP A 151 12.56 24.71 -15.53
C ASP A 151 12.10 23.47 -16.35
N ASP A 152 12.36 23.46 -17.66
CA ASP A 152 12.04 22.31 -18.54
C ASP A 152 12.77 21.01 -18.14
N LYS A 153 13.95 21.12 -17.52
CA LYS A 153 14.76 19.97 -17.07
C LYS A 153 14.40 19.53 -15.65
N VAL A 154 13.75 20.39 -14.86
CA VAL A 154 13.32 20.07 -13.49
C VAL A 154 12.29 18.93 -13.52
N TYR A 155 11.34 18.99 -14.48
CA TYR A 155 10.35 17.92 -14.71
C TYR A 155 11.00 16.54 -14.91
N TRP A 156 12.01 16.46 -15.78
CA TRP A 156 12.74 15.21 -16.05
C TRP A 156 13.54 14.75 -14.84
N GLY A 157 14.05 15.67 -14.03
CA GLY A 157 14.69 15.38 -12.75
C GLY A 157 13.74 14.69 -11.77
N VAL A 158 12.54 15.24 -11.56
CA VAL A 158 11.52 14.65 -10.67
C VAL A 158 11.01 13.30 -11.20
N LEU A 159 10.82 13.16 -12.50
CA LEU A 159 10.46 11.87 -13.09
C LEU A 159 11.58 10.83 -12.86
N SER A 160 12.85 11.22 -13.01
CA SER A 160 13.98 10.31 -12.80
C SER A 160 14.08 9.80 -11.35
N THR A 161 13.84 10.66 -10.35
CA THR A 161 13.85 10.24 -8.94
C THR A 161 12.71 9.27 -8.62
N GLY A 162 11.54 9.49 -9.22
CA GLY A 162 10.42 8.53 -9.17
C GLY A 162 10.79 7.17 -9.77
N ILE A 163 11.38 7.14 -10.97
CA ILE A 163 11.81 5.90 -11.63
C ILE A 163 12.84 5.15 -10.78
N VAL A 164 13.85 5.84 -10.24
CA VAL A 164 14.86 5.21 -9.36
C VAL A 164 14.18 4.61 -8.13
N ASN A 165 13.23 5.32 -7.53
CA ASN A 165 12.48 4.82 -6.37
C ASN A 165 11.66 3.55 -6.72
N LEU A 166 11.02 3.52 -7.89
CA LEU A 166 10.30 2.33 -8.38
C LEU A 166 11.23 1.12 -8.56
N ILE A 167 12.38 1.32 -9.20
CA ILE A 167 13.36 0.25 -9.42
C ILE A 167 13.88 -0.29 -8.09
N MET A 168 14.20 0.62 -7.15
CA MET A 168 14.64 0.23 -5.80
C MET A 168 13.54 -0.51 -5.05
N THR A 169 12.29 -0.08 -5.16
CA THR A 169 11.14 -0.75 -4.54
C THR A 169 10.93 -2.16 -5.11
N ALA A 170 10.95 -2.30 -6.44
CA ALA A 170 10.83 -3.60 -7.09
C ALA A 170 11.98 -4.56 -6.70
N THR A 171 13.19 -4.01 -6.57
CA THR A 171 14.36 -4.76 -6.10
C THR A 171 14.20 -5.16 -4.64
N ALA A 172 13.79 -4.24 -3.77
CA ALA A 172 13.54 -4.50 -2.35
C ALA A 172 12.47 -5.57 -2.14
N VAL A 173 11.37 -5.55 -2.91
CA VAL A 173 10.34 -6.59 -2.86
C VAL A 173 10.93 -7.97 -3.17
N LYS A 174 11.73 -8.09 -4.25
CA LYS A 174 12.40 -9.35 -4.60
C LYS A 174 13.38 -9.80 -3.51
N PHE A 175 14.17 -8.88 -2.96
CA PHE A 175 15.11 -9.19 -1.88
C PHE A 175 14.39 -9.68 -0.62
N VAL A 176 13.29 -9.06 -0.24
CA VAL A 176 12.49 -9.48 0.93
C VAL A 176 11.87 -10.86 0.72
N GLU A 177 11.48 -11.20 -0.52
CA GLU A 177 10.98 -12.54 -0.85
C GLU A 177 12.07 -13.62 -0.76
N ILE A 178 13.33 -13.28 -1.07
CA ILE A 178 14.46 -14.23 -1.08
C ILE A 178 15.09 -14.38 0.32
N PHE A 179 15.39 -13.27 1.00
CA PHE A 179 16.10 -13.26 2.28
C PHE A 179 15.17 -13.30 3.50
N GLY A 180 13.86 -13.14 3.30
CA GLY A 180 12.91 -13.00 4.39
C GLY A 180 12.92 -11.60 5.02
N ARG A 181 11.91 -11.32 5.85
CA ARG A 181 11.69 -10.01 6.47
C ARG A 181 12.69 -9.64 7.58
N ARG A 182 13.55 -10.57 7.99
CA ARG A 182 14.65 -10.33 8.95
C ARG A 182 15.93 -10.77 8.25
N PRO A 183 16.87 -9.86 7.95
CA PRO A 183 18.21 -10.25 7.53
C PRO A 183 18.94 -11.02 8.64
#